data_AF-A0A955V082-F1
#
_entry.id   AF-A0A955V082-F1
#
_cell.length_a   1.000
_cell.length_b   1.000
_cell.length_c   1.000
_cell.angle_alpha   90.00
_cell.angle_beta   90.00
_cell.angle_gamma   90.00
#
_symmetry.space_group_name_H-M   'P 1'
#
loop_
_entity.id
_entity.type
_entity.pdbx_description
1 polymer ?
#
loop_
_entity_poly.entity_id
_entity_poly.type
_entity_poly.pdbx_seq_one_letter_code
_entity_poly.pdbx_strand_id
1 'polypeptide(L)'
;MSIINGRASVLQIETANGSGVYVTVGGQRTTSLQVNNQPVDVSSKDTSAGFTAWDSASSLKDVQLSAEGITDDGSAGWIRLRDLAYSADPSARFRILEGSGGIFEGEFVIDNLAHEAPHQGTVTYSVALRNKGDVTYT
;
A
#
# COMPACT_ATOMS: atom_id res chain seq x y z
N MET A 1 24.91 10.20 3.62
CA MET A 1 23.60 10.19 4.32
C MET A 1 22.60 10.85 3.37
N SER A 2 21.95 10.08 2.51
CA SER A 2 20.96 10.64 1.57
C SER A 2 19.63 10.72 2.30
N ILE A 3 19.13 11.94 2.49
CA ILE A 3 17.82 12.17 3.08
C ILE A 3 16.79 11.91 1.98
N ILE A 4 15.84 11.02 2.23
CA ILE A 4 14.76 10.71 1.30
C ILE A 4 13.71 11.81 1.44
N ASN A 5 13.39 12.49 0.35
CA ASN A 5 12.33 13.50 0.33
C ASN A 5 10.96 12.81 0.27
N GLY A 6 10.09 13.07 1.24
CA GLY A 6 8.72 12.53 1.26
C GLY A 6 7.91 12.90 0.01
N ARG A 7 8.19 14.06 -0.62
CA ARG A 7 7.57 14.48 -1.89
C ARG A 7 7.85 13.53 -3.05
N ALA A 8 8.99 12.84 -3.02
CA ALA A 8 9.36 11.88 -4.05
C ALA A 8 8.78 10.48 -3.78
N SER A 9 8.09 10.30 -2.63
CA SER A 9 7.37 9.08 -2.33
C SER A 9 5.95 9.16 -2.90
N VAL A 10 5.65 8.34 -3.89
CA VAL A 10 4.41 8.48 -4.67
C VAL A 10 3.75 7.13 -4.92
N LEU A 11 2.47 7.03 -4.59
CA LEU A 11 1.61 5.89 -4.91
C LEU A 11 1.17 5.93 -6.38
N GLN A 12 1.32 4.80 -7.04
CA GLN A 12 0.85 4.55 -8.39
C GLN A 12 -0.05 3.32 -8.41
N ILE A 13 -1.03 3.34 -9.30
CA ILE A 13 -1.99 2.28 -9.49
C ILE A 13 -1.98 1.83 -10.95
N GLU A 14 -2.17 0.54 -11.19
CA GLU A 14 -2.26 0.02 -12.54
C GLU A 14 -3.54 0.52 -13.26
N THR A 15 -3.39 1.02 -14.50
CA THR A 15 -4.51 1.56 -15.29
C THR A 15 -5.58 0.52 -15.58
N ALA A 16 -5.18 -0.70 -15.87
CA ALA A 16 -6.04 -1.86 -16.06
C ALA A 16 -5.29 -3.11 -15.58
N ASN A 17 -5.99 -4.02 -14.89
CA ASN A 17 -5.36 -5.20 -14.30
C ASN A 17 -4.63 -6.01 -15.39
N GLY A 18 -3.31 -6.17 -15.23
CA GLY A 18 -2.44 -6.90 -16.17
C GLY A 18 -1.91 -6.06 -17.35
N SER A 19 -2.17 -4.76 -17.40
CA SER A 19 -1.62 -3.86 -18.42
C SER A 19 -0.14 -3.52 -18.22
N GLY A 20 0.39 -3.64 -16.99
CA GLY A 20 1.74 -3.20 -16.62
C GLY A 20 1.98 -1.69 -16.72
N VAL A 21 0.93 -0.89 -16.94
CA VAL A 21 1.00 0.57 -17.04
C VAL A 21 0.51 1.16 -15.73
N TYR A 22 1.38 1.92 -15.06
CA TYR A 22 1.08 2.54 -13.78
C TYR A 22 0.81 4.04 -13.95
N VAL A 23 -0.22 4.53 -13.27
CA VAL A 23 -0.56 5.95 -13.20
C VAL A 23 -0.46 6.43 -11.76
N THR A 24 0.12 7.60 -11.59
CA THR A 24 0.23 8.24 -10.28
C THR A 24 -1.14 8.68 -9.77
N VAL A 25 -1.45 8.34 -8.53
CA VAL A 25 -2.64 8.86 -7.85
C VAL A 25 -2.40 10.34 -7.54
N GLY A 26 -3.21 11.23 -8.10
CA GLY A 26 -3.04 12.67 -7.93
C GLY A 26 -3.28 13.14 -6.48
N GLY A 27 -2.72 14.30 -6.14
CA GLY A 27 -3.07 15.01 -4.90
C GLY A 27 -2.57 14.39 -3.59
N GLN A 28 -1.66 13.40 -3.65
CA GLN A 28 -1.07 12.79 -2.46
C GLN A 28 -0.30 13.81 -1.61
N ARG A 29 -0.63 13.86 -0.32
CA ARG A 29 0.07 14.67 0.69
C ARG A 29 0.90 13.80 1.61
N THR A 30 0.38 12.63 1.94
CA THR A 30 1.00 11.65 2.82
C THR A 30 0.86 10.27 2.20
N THR A 31 1.95 9.50 2.21
CA THR A 31 1.96 8.09 1.83
C THR A 31 2.72 7.35 2.92
N SER A 32 2.07 6.37 3.56
CA SER A 32 2.65 5.56 4.63
C SER A 32 2.61 4.10 4.23
N LEU A 33 3.77 3.44 4.29
CA LEU A 33 3.92 2.00 4.10
C LEU A 33 4.30 1.38 5.44
N GLN A 34 3.51 0.41 5.89
CA GLN A 34 3.76 -0.37 7.09
C GLN A 34 3.89 -1.85 6.73
N VAL A 35 5.01 -2.45 7.13
CA VAL A 35 5.26 -3.89 6.96
C VAL A 35 5.19 -4.53 8.34
N ASN A 36 4.10 -5.24 8.59
CA ASN A 36 3.89 -6.03 9.79
C ASN A 36 4.42 -7.44 9.55
N ASN A 37 5.57 -7.72 10.15
CA ASN A 37 6.13 -9.07 10.19
C ASN A 37 5.58 -9.76 11.44
N GLN A 38 4.65 -10.71 11.27
CA GLN A 38 4.24 -11.60 12.37
C GLN A 38 5.05 -12.89 12.29
N PRO A 39 6.08 -13.06 13.14
CA PRO A 39 6.83 -14.30 13.17
C PRO A 39 5.96 -15.41 13.79
N VAL A 40 5.90 -16.55 13.12
CA VAL A 40 5.21 -17.74 13.64
C VAL A 40 6.11 -18.36 14.71
N ASP A 41 5.59 -18.48 15.93
CA ASP A 41 6.24 -19.20 17.03
C ASP A 41 5.98 -20.72 16.85
N VAL A 42 7.06 -21.49 16.69
CA VAL A 42 7.02 -22.96 16.54
C VAL A 42 7.44 -23.69 17.82
N SER A 43 7.40 -23.03 18.98
CA SER A 43 7.79 -23.64 20.25
C SER A 43 6.92 -24.87 20.58
N SER A 44 7.58 -26.03 20.71
CA SER A 44 6.95 -27.31 21.08
C SER A 44 7.41 -27.74 22.48
N LYS A 45 6.69 -28.68 23.12
CA LYS A 45 7.02 -29.16 24.48
C LYS A 45 8.35 -29.91 24.60
N ASP A 46 9.03 -30.21 23.49
CA ASP A 46 10.33 -30.89 23.47
C ASP A 46 11.51 -29.91 23.29
N THR A 47 11.25 -28.60 23.19
CA THR A 47 12.31 -27.60 23.04
C THR A 47 12.99 -27.36 24.39
N SER A 48 14.15 -28.00 24.58
CA SER A 48 15.00 -27.83 25.74
C SER A 48 15.41 -26.37 25.97
N ALA A 49 15.08 -25.85 27.15
CA ALA A 49 15.67 -24.68 27.82
C ALA A 49 15.82 -23.37 27.00
N GLY A 50 14.77 -22.54 27.08
CA GLY A 50 14.96 -21.11 27.38
C GLY A 50 14.93 -20.09 26.25
N PHE A 51 14.86 -20.49 24.97
CA PHE A 51 14.78 -19.54 23.85
C PHE A 51 13.67 -19.92 22.87
N THR A 52 12.84 -18.94 22.49
CA THR A 52 11.86 -19.07 21.40
C THR A 52 12.62 -19.30 20.09
N ALA A 53 12.31 -20.40 19.40
CA ALA A 53 12.79 -20.66 18.07
C ALA A 53 11.86 -19.97 17.07
N TRP A 54 12.40 -19.01 16.33
CA TRP A 54 11.66 -18.28 15.29
C TRP A 54 11.93 -18.96 13.95
N ASP A 55 10.87 -19.41 13.26
CA ASP A 55 10.99 -19.87 11.88
C ASP A 55 10.87 -18.67 10.93
N SER A 56 11.99 -18.30 10.32
CA SER A 56 12.06 -17.20 9.36
C SER A 56 11.42 -17.53 8.00
N ALA A 57 11.08 -18.80 7.73
CA ALA A 57 10.55 -19.26 6.45
C ALA A 57 9.02 -19.15 6.32
N SER A 58 8.29 -18.95 7.43
CA SER A 58 6.81 -18.89 7.45
C SER A 58 6.24 -17.64 8.13
N SER A 59 6.98 -16.52 8.07
CA SER A 59 6.45 -15.24 8.55
C SER A 59 5.39 -14.72 7.57
N LEU A 60 4.13 -14.67 8.01
CA LEU A 60 3.10 -13.91 7.32
C LEU A 60 3.53 -12.44 7.35
N LYS A 61 3.75 -11.88 6.17
CA LYS A 61 4.06 -10.46 5.97
C LYS A 61 2.78 -9.76 5.55
N ASP A 62 2.20 -9.02 6.48
CA ASP A 62 1.08 -8.13 6.20
C ASP A 62 1.66 -6.75 5.88
N VAL A 63 1.38 -6.26 4.68
CA VAL A 63 1.84 -4.96 4.21
C VAL A 63 0.61 -4.08 4.05
N GLN A 64 0.55 -3.05 4.86
CA GLN A 64 -0.50 -2.04 4.82
C GLN A 64 0.07 -0.77 4.21
N LEU A 65 -0.72 -0.17 3.33
CA LEU A 65 -0.37 1.05 2.64
C LEU A 65 -1.52 2.02 2.78
N SER A 66 -1.23 3.21 3.29
CA SER A 66 -2.20 4.28 3.35
C SER A 66 -1.71 5.49 2.57
N ALA A 67 -2.64 6.15 1.89
CA ALA A 67 -2.38 7.39 1.22
C ALA A 67 -3.52 8.38 1.48
N GLU A 68 -3.13 9.62 1.71
CA GLU A 68 -4.06 10.71 2.01
C GLU A 68 -3.76 11.89 1.12
N GLY A 69 -4.82 12.53 0.64
CA GLY A 69 -4.66 13.56 -0.36
C GLY A 69 -5.88 14.43 -0.55
N ILE A 70 -5.70 15.35 -1.49
CA ILE A 70 -6.78 16.19 -2.02
C ILE A 70 -7.29 15.53 -3.28
N THR A 71 -8.61 15.42 -3.38
CA THR A 71 -9.25 14.82 -4.53
C THR A 71 -9.06 15.70 -5.76
N ASP A 72 -8.48 15.13 -6.82
CA ASP A 72 -8.36 15.76 -8.13
C ASP A 72 -9.16 14.92 -9.13
N ASP A 73 -10.33 15.42 -9.52
CA ASP A 73 -11.25 14.74 -10.43
C ASP A 73 -10.64 14.49 -11.82
N GLY A 74 -9.62 15.27 -12.20
CA GLY A 74 -8.89 15.08 -13.46
C GLY A 74 -7.79 14.01 -13.40
N SER A 75 -7.45 13.49 -12.22
CA SER A 75 -6.38 12.51 -12.09
C SER A 75 -6.86 11.11 -12.49
N ALA A 76 -6.30 10.57 -13.57
CA ALA A 76 -6.58 9.20 -14.03
C ALA A 76 -6.34 8.15 -12.94
N GLY A 77 -5.34 8.36 -12.07
CA GLY A 77 -5.07 7.48 -10.93
C GLY A 77 -6.15 7.54 -9.85
N TRP A 78 -6.74 8.72 -9.60
CA TRP A 78 -7.86 8.86 -8.66
C TRP A 78 -9.13 8.17 -9.19
N ILE A 79 -9.49 8.42 -10.45
CA ILE A 79 -10.67 7.79 -11.09
C ILE A 79 -10.55 6.27 -11.01
N ARG A 80 -9.38 5.72 -11.36
CA ARG A 80 -9.13 4.28 -11.31
C ARG A 80 -9.27 3.71 -9.90
N LEU A 81 -8.74 4.41 -8.90
CA LEU A 81 -8.80 3.99 -7.49
C LEU A 81 -10.24 3.99 -6.97
N ARG A 82 -11.01 5.04 -7.27
CA ARG A 82 -12.44 5.11 -6.97
C ARG A 82 -13.19 3.96 -7.63
N ASP A 83 -13.02 3.77 -8.93
CA ASP A 83 -13.76 2.75 -9.68
C ASP A 83 -13.44 1.34 -9.20
N LEU A 84 -12.19 1.08 -8.77
CA LEU A 84 -11.80 -0.18 -8.12
C LEU A 84 -12.50 -0.38 -6.77
N ALA A 85 -12.59 0.66 -5.94
CA ALA A 85 -13.22 0.56 -4.63
C ALA A 85 -14.72 0.20 -4.73
N TYR A 86 -15.39 0.59 -5.81
CA TYR A 86 -16.79 0.22 -6.09
C TYR A 86 -16.96 -1.08 -6.90
N SER A 87 -15.86 -1.71 -7.31
CA SER A 87 -15.88 -2.98 -8.05
C SER A 87 -16.16 -4.17 -7.12
N ALA A 88 -16.64 -5.28 -7.69
CA ALA A 88 -16.83 -6.54 -6.97
C ALA A 88 -15.51 -7.18 -6.51
N ASP A 89 -14.40 -6.88 -7.18
CA ASP A 89 -13.04 -7.25 -6.75
C ASP A 89 -12.18 -5.98 -6.64
N PRO A 90 -12.03 -5.40 -5.44
CA PRO A 90 -11.30 -4.16 -5.22
C PRO A 90 -9.78 -4.39 -5.15
N SER A 91 -9.23 -5.30 -5.96
CA SER A 91 -7.80 -5.58 -6.04
C SER A 91 -7.15 -5.14 -7.35
N ALA A 92 -5.96 -4.58 -7.24
CA ALA A 92 -5.12 -4.22 -8.36
C ALA A 92 -3.64 -4.26 -7.96
N ARG A 93 -2.74 -4.13 -8.94
CA ARG A 93 -1.33 -3.90 -8.65
C ARG A 93 -1.09 -2.44 -8.31
N PHE A 94 -0.41 -2.22 -7.20
CA PHE A 94 0.03 -0.91 -6.75
C PHE A 94 1.54 -0.88 -6.67
N ARG A 95 2.06 0.33 -6.88
CA ARG A 95 3.49 0.60 -6.82
C ARG A 95 3.73 1.87 -6.02
N ILE A 96 4.68 1.83 -5.10
CA ILE A 96 5.18 3.01 -4.39
C ILE A 96 6.58 3.28 -4.90
N LEU A 97 6.76 4.47 -5.44
CA LEU A 97 8.10 5.01 -5.68
C LEU A 97 8.59 5.58 -4.35
N GLU A 98 9.78 5.19 -3.90
CA GLU A 98 10.49 5.85 -2.82
C GLU A 98 11.46 6.88 -3.42
N GLY A 99 11.64 8.02 -2.75
CA GLY A 99 12.50 9.10 -3.25
C GLY A 99 13.98 8.77 -3.42
N SER A 100 14.42 7.61 -2.92
CA SER A 100 15.76 7.04 -3.08
C SER A 100 15.94 6.31 -4.43
N GLY A 101 14.85 6.07 -5.17
CA GLY A 101 14.80 5.19 -6.34
C GLY A 101 14.27 3.78 -6.06
N GLY A 102 14.06 3.43 -4.78
CA GLY A 102 13.44 2.17 -4.39
C GLY A 102 11.99 2.07 -4.84
N ILE A 103 11.55 0.88 -5.21
CA ILE A 103 10.20 0.63 -5.71
C ILE A 103 9.60 -0.52 -4.92
N PHE A 104 8.48 -0.27 -4.26
CA PHE A 104 7.64 -1.34 -3.71
C PHE A 104 6.53 -1.63 -4.71
N GLU A 105 6.45 -2.85 -5.21
CA GLU A 105 5.41 -3.29 -6.15
C GLU A 105 4.74 -4.56 -5.62
N GLY A 106 3.41 -4.61 -5.68
CA GLY A 106 2.65 -5.79 -5.27
C GLY A 106 1.18 -5.67 -5.63
N GLU A 107 0.44 -6.76 -5.48
CA GLU A 107 -1.01 -6.73 -5.54
C GLU A 107 -1.57 -6.32 -4.19
N PHE A 108 -2.47 -5.34 -4.19
CA PHE A 108 -3.15 -4.86 -2.98
C PHE A 108 -4.65 -4.82 -3.21
N VAL A 109 -5.39 -5.05 -2.14
CA VAL A 109 -6.83 -4.85 -2.04
C VAL A 109 -7.12 -3.53 -1.33
N ILE A 110 -8.12 -2.79 -1.81
CA ILE A 110 -8.63 -1.59 -1.13
C ILE A 110 -9.47 -2.06 0.05
N ASP A 111 -8.95 -1.81 1.26
CA ASP A 111 -9.61 -2.15 2.53
C ASP A 111 -10.63 -1.06 2.89
N ASN A 112 -10.25 0.20 2.69
CA ASN A 112 -11.13 1.34 2.92
C ASN A 112 -10.81 2.49 1.97
N LEU A 113 -11.85 3.16 1.47
CA LEU A 113 -11.75 4.42 0.76
C LEU A 113 -12.71 5.42 1.42
N ALA A 114 -12.14 6.39 2.13
CA ALA A 114 -12.87 7.49 2.73
C ALA A 114 -12.77 8.74 1.85
N HIS A 115 -13.89 9.42 1.73
CA HIS A 115 -14.04 10.64 0.94
C HIS A 115 -14.77 11.68 1.77
N GLU A 116 -14.10 12.80 2.05
CA GLU A 116 -14.62 13.88 2.87
C GLU A 116 -14.78 15.14 2.03
N ALA A 117 -16.02 15.63 1.94
CA ALA A 117 -16.38 16.82 1.17
C ALA A 117 -17.02 17.87 2.10
N PRO A 118 -16.23 18.76 2.74
CA PRO A 118 -16.78 19.82 3.59
C PRO A 118 -17.57 20.85 2.76
N HIS A 119 -18.64 21.41 3.34
CA HIS A 119 -19.47 22.43 2.68
C HIS A 119 -18.69 23.71 2.30
N GLN A 120 -17.57 23.98 2.98
CA GLN A 120 -16.67 25.11 2.73
C GLN A 120 -15.21 24.63 2.78
N GLY A 121 -14.76 23.90 1.76
CA GLY A 121 -13.36 23.45 1.67
C GLY A 121 -13.09 22.56 0.45
N THR A 122 -11.83 22.14 0.32
CA THR A 122 -11.44 21.20 -0.72
C THR A 122 -11.76 19.78 -0.27
N VAL A 123 -12.18 18.96 -1.23
CA VAL A 123 -12.48 17.56 -1.01
C VAL A 123 -11.19 16.80 -0.71
N THR A 124 -11.19 16.00 0.35
CA THR A 124 -10.06 15.16 0.76
C THR A 124 -10.41 13.68 0.60
N TYR A 125 -9.39 12.87 0.39
CA TYR A 125 -9.52 11.42 0.36
C TYR A 125 -8.49 10.77 1.27
N SER A 126 -8.86 9.63 1.84
CA SER A 126 -7.98 8.73 2.55
C SER A 126 -8.24 7.32 2.04
N VAL A 127 -7.19 6.61 1.64
CA VAL A 127 -7.27 5.23 1.18
C VAL A 127 -6.38 4.35 2.05
N ALA A 128 -6.91 3.20 2.45
CA ALA A 128 -6.19 2.12 3.10
C ALA A 128 -6.19 0.90 2.19
N LEU A 129 -5.00 0.37 1.94
CA LEU A 129 -4.70 -0.76 1.08
C LEU A 129 -4.03 -1.84 1.92
N ARG A 130 -4.35 -3.10 1.64
CA ARG A 130 -3.70 -4.27 2.25
C ARG A 130 -3.16 -5.18 1.17
N ASN A 131 -2.00 -5.79 1.37
CA ASN A 131 -1.45 -6.70 0.36
C ASN A 131 -2.35 -7.91 0.13
N LYS A 132 -2.50 -8.28 -1.14
CA LYS A 132 -3.16 -9.48 -1.61
C LYS A 132 -2.08 -10.32 -2.31
N GLY A 133 -1.16 -10.88 -1.53
CA GLY A 133 -0.04 -11.67 -2.02
C GLY A 133 1.32 -11.02 -1.76
N ASP A 134 2.31 -11.40 -2.58
CA ASP A 134 3.70 -11.01 -2.41
C ASP A 134 3.94 -9.55 -2.83
N VAL A 135 4.69 -8.84 -1.98
CA VAL A 135 5.17 -7.49 -2.26
C VAL A 135 6.67 -7.57 -2.50
N THR A 136 7.12 -7.07 -3.64
CA THR A 136 8.53 -7.04 -4.05
C THR A 136 9.09 -5.64 -3.85
N TYR A 137 10.32 -5.56 -3.36
CA TYR A 137 11.11 -4.32 -3.32
C TYR A 137 12.28 -4.41 -4.29
N THR A 138 12.45 -3.41 -5.17
CA THR A 138 13.55 -3.32 -6.14
C THR A 138 14.26 -1.98 -6.06
#